data_AF-A0A2M9J2V2-F1
#
_entry.id   AF-A0A2M9J2V2-F1
#
_cell.length_a   1.000
_cell.length_b   1.000
_cell.length_c   1.000
_cell.angle_alpha   90.00
_cell.angle_beta   90.00
_cell.angle_gamma   90.00
#
_symmetry.space_group_name_H-M   'P 1'
#
loop_
_entity.id
_entity.type
_entity.pdbx_description
1 polymer ?
#
loop_
_entity_poly.entity_id
_entity_poly.type
_entity_poly.pdbx_seq_one_letter_code
_entity_poly.pdbx_strand_id
1 'polypeptide(L)'
;MPEARRVLRGWRRTRPFWAGLFLLLGGVELLVVPLSPLTILVSLGLGGIAAIGIGLALVAAGLFLWLLPHTRHYVSINALILSVLSFAATNLGGFLIGMALGITGSAMGFGWTPKEQPGARVPNVRTQRTLAAALPAALLLTLGGRPEAVPQAGRITAPAVPPTVTTTRFSPHGFLLAGVTTVPTAHGPLKVMVLRMTSASLTDYRLNTRDGHDELALGASSLDLSGKVTLYLSKFSGCLEGLICVTFDPNTLPVPPIVPPFVFMTDVTAEQALVTSDSIVANGLTLGAS
;
A
#
# COMPACT_ATOMS: atom_id res chain seq x y z
N MET A 1 -32.44 -39.30 9.63
CA MET A 1 -31.25 -38.80 10.38
C MET A 1 -31.59 -37.60 11.30
N PRO A 2 -32.36 -37.78 12.38
CA PRO A 2 -32.67 -36.71 13.35
C PRO A 2 -31.51 -36.40 14.32
N GLU A 3 -30.64 -37.37 14.61
CA GLU A 3 -29.52 -37.21 15.54
C GLU A 3 -28.42 -36.29 15.00
N ALA A 4 -28.01 -36.47 13.74
CA ALA A 4 -27.04 -35.59 13.07
C ALA A 4 -27.48 -34.12 13.09
N ARG A 5 -28.79 -33.85 12.90
CA ARG A 5 -29.36 -32.49 12.99
C ARG A 5 -29.30 -31.91 14.40
N ARG A 6 -29.45 -32.74 15.45
CA ARG A 6 -29.32 -32.31 16.86
C ARG A 6 -27.86 -32.01 17.22
N VAL A 7 -26.92 -32.85 16.78
CA VAL A 7 -25.48 -32.63 16.97
C VAL A 7 -25.02 -31.35 16.26
N LEU A 8 -25.45 -31.14 15.01
CA LEU A 8 -25.19 -29.91 14.25
C LEU A 8 -25.79 -28.66 14.92
N ARG A 9 -27.01 -28.74 15.44
CA ARG A 9 -27.64 -27.62 16.17
C ARG A 9 -26.93 -27.33 17.50
N GLY A 10 -26.48 -28.37 18.21
CA GLY A 10 -25.65 -28.22 19.41
C GLY A 10 -24.32 -27.54 19.09
N TRP A 11 -23.64 -27.99 18.04
CA TRP A 11 -22.36 -27.44 17.58
C TRP A 11 -22.45 -25.99 17.09
N ARG A 12 -23.51 -25.65 16.34
CA ARG A 12 -23.78 -24.25 15.90
C ARG A 12 -24.06 -23.29 17.05
N ARG A 13 -24.50 -23.80 18.21
CA ARG A 13 -24.79 -23.00 19.41
C ARG A 13 -23.60 -22.86 20.34
N THR A 14 -22.62 -23.78 20.28
CA THR A 14 -21.43 -23.76 21.14
C THR A 14 -20.23 -23.05 20.51
N ARG A 15 -20.33 -22.59 19.26
CA ARG A 15 -19.26 -21.89 18.52
C ARG A 15 -19.79 -20.64 17.81
N PRO A 16 -18.93 -19.65 17.52
CA PRO A 16 -19.30 -18.46 16.73
C PRO A 16 -19.49 -18.80 15.25
N PHE A 17 -20.50 -19.64 14.95
CA PHE A 17 -20.72 -20.21 13.62
C PHE A 17 -20.97 -19.12 12.57
N TRP A 18 -21.86 -18.18 12.89
CA TRP A 18 -22.22 -17.07 12.00
C TRP A 18 -21.04 -16.16 11.71
N ALA A 19 -20.20 -15.88 12.72
CA ALA A 19 -18.98 -15.10 12.55
C ALA A 19 -18.05 -15.74 11.51
N GLY A 20 -17.77 -17.04 11.66
CA GLY A 20 -16.94 -17.77 10.70
C GLY A 20 -17.54 -17.86 9.30
N LEU A 21 -18.87 -18.00 9.20
CA LEU A 21 -19.58 -18.05 7.92
C LEU A 21 -19.48 -16.72 7.15
N PHE A 22 -19.67 -15.59 7.82
CA PHE A 22 -19.56 -14.27 7.21
C PHE A 22 -18.14 -13.96 6.75
N LEU A 23 -17.12 -14.33 7.55
CA LEU A 23 -15.71 -14.19 7.15
C LEU A 23 -15.35 -15.07 5.94
N LEU A 24 -15.85 -16.30 5.89
CA LEU A 24 -15.65 -17.20 4.76
C LEU A 24 -16.31 -16.65 3.49
N LEU A 25 -17.57 -16.20 3.57
CA LEU A 25 -18.26 -15.61 2.44
C LEU A 25 -17.55 -14.35 1.93
N GLY A 26 -17.14 -13.45 2.84
CA GLY A 26 -16.43 -12.24 2.47
C GLY A 26 -15.05 -12.51 1.85
N GLY A 27 -14.31 -13.50 2.38
CA GLY A 27 -13.02 -13.90 1.82
C GLY A 27 -13.14 -14.61 0.47
N VAL A 28 -14.16 -15.45 0.27
CA VAL A 28 -14.44 -16.11 -1.01
C VAL A 28 -14.86 -15.08 -2.06
N GLU A 29 -15.72 -14.13 -1.71
CA GLU A 29 -16.11 -13.05 -2.61
C GLU A 29 -14.92 -12.21 -3.07
N LEU A 30 -13.99 -11.91 -2.15
CA LEU A 30 -12.70 -11.27 -2.47
C LEU A 30 -11.85 -12.07 -3.46
N LEU A 31 -11.98 -13.40 -3.49
CA LEU A 31 -11.25 -14.29 -4.40
C LEU A 31 -11.94 -14.48 -5.75
N VAL A 32 -13.26 -14.31 -5.84
CA VAL A 32 -14.01 -14.56 -7.09
C VAL A 32 -13.60 -13.60 -8.21
N VAL A 33 -13.38 -12.31 -7.91
CA VAL A 33 -13.08 -11.30 -8.93
C VAL A 33 -11.64 -11.42 -9.47
N PRO A 34 -10.58 -11.64 -8.66
CA PRO A 34 -9.23 -11.87 -9.20
C PRO A 34 -9.12 -13.18 -10.01
N LEU A 35 -10.00 -14.15 -9.78
CA LEU A 35 -10.08 -15.40 -10.54
C LEU A 35 -10.89 -15.26 -11.84
N SER A 36 -11.48 -14.09 -12.10
CA SER A 36 -12.11 -13.74 -13.38
C SER A 36 -11.05 -13.43 -14.45
N PRO A 37 -11.38 -13.41 -15.76
CA PRO A 37 -10.38 -13.57 -16.83
C PRO A 37 -9.21 -12.58 -16.73
N LEU A 38 -8.01 -13.06 -17.11
CA LEU A 38 -6.69 -12.42 -16.97
C LEU A 38 -6.66 -10.92 -17.31
N THR A 39 -7.55 -10.45 -18.20
CA THR A 39 -7.72 -9.04 -18.55
C THR A 39 -8.05 -8.14 -17.35
N ILE A 40 -8.90 -8.59 -16.41
CA ILE A 40 -9.28 -7.81 -15.22
C ILE A 40 -8.12 -7.77 -14.22
N LEU A 41 -7.36 -8.86 -14.10
CA LEU A 41 -6.19 -8.93 -13.22
C LEU A 41 -5.07 -7.97 -13.68
N VAL A 42 -4.85 -7.84 -14.99
CA VAL A 42 -3.88 -6.89 -15.56
C VAL A 42 -4.32 -5.45 -15.35
N SER A 43 -5.63 -5.15 -15.45
CA SER A 43 -6.16 -3.81 -15.16
C SER A 43 -6.19 -3.46 -13.66
N LEU A 44 -6.27 -4.44 -12.75
CA LEU A 44 -6.27 -4.21 -11.30
C LEU A 44 -4.87 -3.98 -10.70
N GLY A 45 -3.80 -4.36 -11.41
CA GLY A 45 -2.42 -4.16 -10.98
C GLY A 45 -2.13 -4.74 -9.58
N LEU A 46 -1.45 -3.97 -8.72
CA LEU A 46 -1.07 -4.38 -7.36
C LEU A 46 -2.29 -4.69 -6.46
N GLY A 47 -3.43 -4.04 -6.70
CA GLY A 47 -4.65 -4.19 -5.90
C GLY A 47 -5.28 -5.58 -6.03
N GLY A 48 -5.19 -6.21 -7.20
CA GLY A 48 -5.67 -7.58 -7.42
C GLY A 48 -4.89 -8.63 -6.62
N ILE A 49 -3.58 -8.45 -6.49
CA ILE A 49 -2.71 -9.34 -5.71
C ILE A 49 -3.03 -9.20 -4.21
N ALA A 50 -3.22 -7.96 -3.73
CA ALA A 50 -3.62 -7.70 -2.35
C ALA A 50 -4.99 -8.32 -2.02
N ALA A 51 -5.96 -8.26 -2.93
CA ALA A 51 -7.28 -8.87 -2.75
C ALA A 51 -7.20 -10.39 -2.51
N ILE A 52 -6.32 -11.09 -3.24
CA ILE A 52 -6.11 -12.53 -3.07
C ILE A 52 -5.57 -12.84 -1.67
N GLY A 53 -4.53 -12.10 -1.24
CA GLY A 53 -3.91 -12.31 0.07
C GLY A 53 -4.89 -12.05 1.22
N ILE A 54 -5.64 -10.96 1.14
CA ILE A 54 -6.64 -10.59 2.14
C ILE A 54 -7.80 -11.60 2.14
N GLY A 55 -8.28 -12.02 0.98
CA GLY A 55 -9.35 -13.02 0.85
C GLY A 55 -8.99 -14.35 1.51
N LEU A 56 -7.78 -14.88 1.23
CA LEU A 56 -7.28 -16.10 1.87
C LEU A 56 -7.16 -15.97 3.39
N ALA A 57 -6.68 -14.82 3.87
CA ALA A 57 -6.55 -14.58 5.30
C ALA A 57 -7.92 -14.48 6.01
N LEU A 58 -8.94 -13.90 5.38
CA LEU A 58 -10.32 -13.89 5.91
C LEU A 58 -10.93 -15.30 5.95
N VAL A 59 -10.72 -16.11 4.90
CA VAL A 59 -11.12 -17.53 4.87
C VAL A 59 -10.47 -18.29 6.03
N ALA A 60 -9.16 -18.11 6.24
CA ALA A 60 -8.44 -18.72 7.34
C ALA A 60 -8.99 -18.27 8.71
N ALA A 61 -9.23 -16.96 8.90
CA ALA A 61 -9.80 -16.42 10.13
C ALA A 61 -11.19 -17.02 10.44
N GLY A 62 -12.05 -17.20 9.43
CA GLY A 62 -13.34 -17.86 9.58
C GLY A 62 -13.20 -19.32 10.03
N LEU A 63 -12.24 -20.05 9.45
CA LEU A 63 -11.91 -21.41 9.87
C LEU A 63 -11.39 -21.48 11.31
N PHE A 64 -10.54 -20.52 11.71
CA PHE A 64 -10.02 -20.42 13.07
C PHE A 64 -11.13 -20.17 14.09
N LEU A 65 -12.13 -19.36 13.79
CA LEU A 65 -13.30 -19.16 14.66
C LEU A 65 -14.13 -20.45 14.84
N TRP A 66 -14.19 -21.30 13.81
CA TRP A 66 -14.86 -22.60 13.90
C TRP A 66 -14.03 -23.65 14.64
N LEU A 67 -12.70 -23.65 14.51
CA LEU A 67 -11.84 -24.68 15.09
C LEU A 67 -11.35 -24.34 16.51
N LEU A 68 -11.09 -23.06 16.81
CA LEU A 68 -10.49 -22.58 18.06
C LEU A 68 -11.24 -21.35 18.65
N PRO A 69 -12.45 -21.54 19.21
CA PRO A 69 -13.26 -20.43 19.75
C PRO A 69 -12.59 -19.69 20.93
N HIS A 70 -11.58 -20.29 21.57
CA HIS A 70 -10.82 -19.66 22.66
C HIS A 70 -9.95 -18.47 22.19
N THR A 71 -9.63 -18.38 20.89
CA THR A 71 -8.80 -17.29 20.33
C THR A 71 -9.62 -16.18 19.67
N ARG A 72 -10.95 -16.20 19.82
CA ARG A 72 -11.88 -15.36 19.06
C ARG A 72 -11.57 -13.86 19.10
N HIS A 73 -11.14 -13.30 20.23
CA HIS A 73 -10.92 -11.86 20.35
C HIS A 73 -9.74 -11.43 19.47
N TYR A 74 -8.64 -12.18 19.54
CA TYR A 74 -7.47 -11.96 18.69
C TYR A 74 -7.81 -12.18 17.21
N VAL A 75 -8.48 -13.27 16.86
CA VAL A 75 -8.83 -13.59 15.47
C VAL A 75 -9.78 -12.54 14.89
N SER A 76 -10.77 -12.09 15.66
CA SER A 76 -11.77 -11.11 15.21
C SER A 76 -11.17 -9.72 15.00
N ILE A 77 -10.23 -9.30 15.85
CA ILE A 77 -9.52 -8.01 15.67
C ILE A 77 -8.69 -8.02 14.38
N ASN A 78 -7.94 -9.11 14.12
CA ASN A 78 -7.15 -9.22 12.89
C ASN A 78 -8.05 -9.26 11.65
N ALA A 79 -9.14 -10.02 11.69
CA ALA A 79 -10.11 -10.08 10.59
C ALA A 79 -10.78 -8.72 10.33
N LEU A 80 -11.06 -7.94 11.38
CA LEU A 80 -11.59 -6.58 11.26
C LEU A 80 -10.60 -5.66 10.54
N ILE A 81 -9.35 -5.66 10.98
CA ILE A 81 -8.27 -4.85 10.36
C ILE A 81 -8.13 -5.23 8.88
N LEU A 82 -8.13 -6.52 8.56
CA LEU A 82 -8.02 -7.00 7.18
C LEU A 82 -9.22 -6.60 6.32
N SER A 83 -10.43 -6.65 6.88
CA SER A 83 -11.64 -6.24 6.18
C SER A 83 -11.58 -4.76 5.81
N VAL A 84 -11.15 -3.91 6.74
CA VAL A 84 -10.97 -2.47 6.46
C VAL A 84 -9.81 -2.24 5.49
N LEU A 85 -8.69 -2.96 5.64
CA LEU A 85 -7.53 -2.87 4.76
C LEU A 85 -7.87 -3.26 3.32
N SER A 86 -8.82 -4.19 3.11
CA SER A 86 -9.27 -4.61 1.78
C SER A 86 -9.77 -3.43 0.92
N PHE A 87 -10.43 -2.46 1.55
CA PHE A 87 -10.95 -1.28 0.85
C PHE A 87 -9.83 -0.36 0.37
N ALA A 88 -8.85 -0.09 1.23
CA ALA A 88 -7.70 0.73 0.89
C ALA A 88 -6.80 0.04 -0.15
N ALA A 89 -6.59 -1.27 -0.02
CA ALA A 89 -5.70 -2.04 -0.88
C ALA A 89 -6.25 -2.26 -2.30
N THR A 90 -7.58 -2.22 -2.50
CA THR A 90 -8.23 -2.53 -3.79
C THR A 90 -8.76 -1.30 -4.53
N ASN A 91 -8.37 -0.08 -4.12
CA ASN A 91 -8.68 1.18 -4.81
C ASN A 91 -10.18 1.41 -5.08
N LEU A 92 -11.01 1.40 -4.02
CA LEU A 92 -12.48 1.63 -4.08
C LEU A 92 -13.28 0.66 -4.99
N GLY A 93 -12.63 -0.37 -5.56
CA GLY A 93 -13.16 -1.14 -6.68
C GLY A 93 -13.69 -2.51 -6.27
N GLY A 94 -15.00 -2.60 -6.02
CA GLY A 94 -15.77 -3.82 -6.29
C GLY A 94 -15.98 -4.82 -5.15
N PHE A 95 -15.28 -4.71 -4.01
CA PHE A 95 -15.38 -5.69 -2.91
C PHE A 95 -16.07 -5.17 -1.64
N LEU A 96 -16.94 -4.18 -1.78
CA LEU A 96 -17.68 -3.58 -0.65
C LEU A 96 -18.49 -4.62 0.13
N ILE A 97 -19.06 -5.60 -0.57
CA ILE A 97 -19.83 -6.67 0.05
C ILE A 97 -18.89 -7.57 0.85
N GLY A 98 -17.73 -7.96 0.29
CA GLY A 98 -16.72 -8.74 1.01
C GLY A 98 -16.20 -8.05 2.27
N MET A 99 -15.95 -6.73 2.19
CA MET A 99 -15.61 -5.90 3.35
C MET A 99 -16.75 -5.88 4.38
N ALA A 100 -17.98 -5.62 3.97
CA ALA A 100 -19.13 -5.52 4.87
C ALA A 100 -19.41 -6.86 5.58
N LEU A 101 -19.31 -7.97 4.85
CA LEU A 101 -19.39 -9.33 5.40
C LEU A 101 -18.24 -9.58 6.38
N GLY A 102 -17.03 -9.16 6.04
CA GLY A 102 -15.85 -9.27 6.89
C GLY A 102 -15.98 -8.51 8.22
N ILE A 103 -16.44 -7.27 8.18
CA ILE A 103 -16.71 -6.44 9.37
C ILE A 103 -17.81 -7.07 10.23
N THR A 104 -18.92 -7.47 9.59
CA THR A 104 -20.07 -8.09 10.29
C THR A 104 -19.66 -9.39 10.97
N GLY A 105 -18.91 -10.25 10.26
CA GLY A 105 -18.38 -11.50 10.81
C GLY A 105 -17.42 -11.27 11.97
N SER A 106 -16.54 -10.27 11.86
CA SER A 106 -15.59 -9.91 12.92
C SER A 106 -16.31 -9.39 14.17
N ALA A 107 -17.31 -8.52 14.02
CA ALA A 107 -18.10 -8.00 15.13
C ALA A 107 -18.86 -9.12 15.87
N MET A 108 -19.48 -10.04 15.11
CA MET A 108 -20.15 -11.22 15.68
C MET A 108 -19.18 -12.16 16.38
N GLY A 109 -17.96 -12.33 15.86
CA GLY A 109 -16.93 -13.16 16.48
C GLY A 109 -16.41 -12.58 17.79
N PHE A 110 -16.30 -11.25 17.86
CA PHE A 110 -15.85 -10.54 19.05
C PHE A 110 -16.91 -10.55 20.16
N GLY A 111 -18.18 -10.33 19.82
CA GLY A 111 -19.29 -10.28 20.77
C GLY A 111 -19.80 -11.64 21.25
N TRP A 112 -19.42 -12.73 20.58
CA TRP A 112 -19.83 -14.08 20.98
C TRP A 112 -19.12 -14.50 22.27
N THR A 113 -19.85 -14.82 23.34
CA THR A 113 -19.31 -15.31 24.62
C THR A 113 -19.57 -16.82 24.80
N PRO A 114 -18.62 -17.61 25.36
CA PRO A 114 -18.88 -19.03 25.56
C PRO A 114 -19.82 -19.14 26.75
N LYS A 115 -20.80 -20.03 26.69
CA LYS A 115 -21.58 -20.32 27.89
C LYS A 115 -20.66 -21.07 28.86
N GLU A 116 -20.35 -20.47 30.01
CA GLU A 116 -19.59 -21.13 31.08
C GLU A 116 -20.25 -22.48 31.40
N GLN A 117 -19.52 -23.58 31.17
CA GLN A 117 -19.93 -24.90 31.66
C GLN A 117 -19.16 -25.15 32.96
N PRO A 118 -19.84 -25.33 34.09
CA PRO A 118 -19.19 -25.69 35.35
C PRO A 118 -18.37 -26.98 35.15
N GLY A 119 -17.05 -26.91 35.28
CA GLY A 119 -16.14 -28.07 35.20
C GLY A 119 -15.32 -28.21 33.92
N ALA A 120 -15.31 -27.23 33.01
CA ALA A 120 -14.46 -27.29 31.83
C ALA A 120 -12.95 -27.20 32.20
N ARG A 121 -12.19 -28.26 31.88
CA ARG A 121 -10.76 -28.40 32.14
C ARG A 121 -9.96 -27.19 31.62
N VAL A 122 -9.14 -26.60 32.50
CA VAL A 122 -8.27 -25.45 32.19
C VAL A 122 -7.39 -25.78 30.98
N PRO A 123 -7.50 -25.05 29.85
CA PRO A 123 -6.71 -25.32 28.66
C PRO A 123 -5.21 -25.09 28.91
N ASN A 124 -4.36 -25.91 28.26
CA ASN A 124 -2.91 -25.80 28.38
C ASN A 124 -2.38 -24.53 27.68
N VAL A 125 -1.95 -23.54 28.48
CA VAL A 125 -1.44 -22.22 28.07
C VAL A 125 -0.32 -22.29 27.01
N ARG A 126 0.45 -23.39 26.98
CA ARG A 126 1.59 -23.57 26.05
C ARG A 126 1.16 -23.83 24.60
N THR A 127 0.04 -24.52 24.40
CA THR A 127 -0.56 -24.74 23.07
C THR A 127 -1.20 -23.45 22.55
N GLN A 128 -1.68 -22.61 23.47
CA GLN A 128 -2.30 -21.34 23.14
C GLN A 128 -1.29 -20.28 22.64
N ARG A 129 -0.09 -20.23 23.22
CA ARG A 129 1.00 -19.32 22.78
C ARG A 129 1.58 -19.68 21.42
N THR A 130 1.78 -20.98 21.16
CA THR A 130 2.34 -21.45 19.88
C THR A 130 1.37 -21.21 18.72
N LEU A 131 0.07 -21.37 18.95
CA LEU A 131 -0.96 -21.11 17.95
C LEU A 131 -1.29 -19.61 17.79
N ALA A 132 -1.21 -18.81 18.86
CA ALA A 132 -1.33 -17.35 18.76
C ALA A 132 -0.21 -16.72 17.92
N ALA A 133 0.99 -17.33 17.91
CA ALA A 133 2.11 -16.90 17.07
C ALA A 133 1.99 -17.37 15.60
N ALA A 134 1.24 -18.46 15.34
CA ALA A 134 1.09 -19.00 13.99
C ALA A 134 0.16 -18.14 13.09
N LEU A 135 -0.80 -17.43 13.69
CA LEU A 135 -1.74 -16.57 12.97
C LEU A 135 -1.08 -15.37 12.27
N PRO A 136 -0.26 -14.53 12.95
CA PRO A 136 0.44 -13.43 12.28
C PRO A 136 1.44 -13.95 11.23
N ALA A 137 2.05 -15.12 11.44
CA ALA A 137 2.93 -15.74 10.44
C ALA A 137 2.17 -16.19 9.19
N ALA A 138 1.00 -16.82 9.35
CA ALA A 138 0.13 -17.20 8.22
C ALA A 138 -0.44 -15.97 7.49
N LEU A 139 -0.74 -14.89 8.22
CA LEU A 139 -1.15 -13.59 7.67
C LEU A 139 -0.03 -12.91 6.87
N LEU A 140 1.21 -12.91 7.38
CA LEU A 140 2.39 -12.41 6.67
C LEU A 140 2.69 -13.22 5.41
N LEU A 141 2.49 -14.54 5.44
CA LEU A 141 2.69 -15.41 4.30
C LEU A 141 1.61 -15.24 3.22
N THR A 142 0.36 -14.96 3.61
CA THR A 142 -0.75 -14.73 2.66
C THR A 142 -0.71 -13.34 2.02
N LEU A 143 -0.20 -12.33 2.72
CA LEU A 143 -0.10 -10.97 2.19
C LEU A 143 0.99 -10.80 1.12
N GLY A 144 1.95 -11.72 0.98
CA GLY A 144 2.96 -11.74 -0.11
C GLY A 144 3.90 -10.53 -0.20
N GLY A 145 3.58 -9.42 0.47
CA GLY A 145 4.37 -8.21 0.53
C GLY A 145 5.48 -8.38 1.54
N ARG A 146 6.67 -8.75 1.05
CA ARG A 146 7.88 -8.30 1.74
C ARG A 146 7.76 -6.78 1.89
N PRO A 147 7.99 -6.18 3.08
CA PRO A 147 8.13 -4.74 3.17
C PRO A 147 9.19 -4.36 2.14
N GLU A 148 8.78 -3.61 1.12
CA GLU A 148 9.69 -3.25 0.05
C GLU A 148 10.69 -2.30 0.67
N ALA A 149 11.89 -2.82 0.91
CA ALA A 149 12.97 -2.08 1.52
C ALA A 149 13.16 -0.80 0.72
N VAL A 150 13.11 0.35 1.39
CA VAL A 150 13.50 1.62 0.80
C VAL A 150 14.87 1.38 0.15
N PRO A 151 15.01 1.55 -1.18
CA PRO A 151 16.29 1.39 -1.83
C PRO A 151 17.28 2.31 -1.11
N GLN A 152 18.23 1.73 -0.38
CA GLN A 152 19.36 2.49 0.11
C GLN A 152 20.02 3.07 -1.13
N ALA A 153 20.17 4.40 -1.18
CA ALA A 153 20.87 5.09 -2.25
C ALA A 153 22.25 4.42 -2.42
N GLY A 154 22.35 3.53 -3.40
CA GLY A 154 23.54 2.71 -3.58
C GLY A 154 24.63 3.60 -4.15
N ARG A 155 25.62 3.98 -3.34
CA ARG A 155 26.92 4.56 -3.72
C ARG A 155 26.95 5.74 -4.73
N ILE A 156 25.81 6.31 -5.11
CA ILE A 156 25.74 7.49 -5.97
C ILE A 156 25.66 8.71 -5.06
N THR A 157 26.75 9.47 -5.00
CA THR A 157 26.81 10.75 -4.30
C THR A 157 26.03 11.78 -5.11
N ALA A 158 25.01 12.39 -4.50
CA ALA A 158 24.25 13.44 -5.16
C ALA A 158 25.08 14.73 -5.30
N PRO A 159 24.76 15.59 -6.29
CA PRO A 159 25.42 16.87 -6.47
C PRO A 159 25.39 17.72 -5.20
N ALA A 160 26.40 18.56 -5.06
CA ALA A 160 26.54 19.54 -3.98
C ALA A 160 25.33 20.49 -3.86
N VAL A 161 24.89 21.03 -5.00
CA VAL A 161 23.73 21.91 -5.11
C VAL A 161 22.69 21.15 -5.93
N PRO A 162 21.50 20.86 -5.37
CA PRO A 162 20.46 20.16 -6.10
C PRO A 162 20.03 20.97 -7.34
N PRO A 163 19.99 20.36 -8.54
CA PRO A 163 19.39 21.00 -9.69
C PRO A 163 17.92 21.34 -9.43
N THR A 164 17.51 22.50 -9.95
CA THR A 164 16.11 22.90 -9.98
C THR A 164 15.50 22.45 -11.29
N VAL A 165 14.40 21.71 -11.21
CA VAL A 165 13.61 21.24 -12.33
C VAL A 165 12.30 22.00 -12.37
N THR A 166 11.92 22.48 -13.54
CA THR A 166 10.63 23.11 -13.82
C THR A 166 9.95 22.41 -14.99
N THR A 167 8.63 22.25 -14.90
CA THR A 167 7.81 21.58 -15.93
C THR A 167 6.40 22.16 -15.91
N THR A 168 5.79 22.37 -17.07
CA THR A 168 4.44 22.94 -17.16
C THR A 168 3.38 21.92 -16.75
N ARG A 169 3.62 20.65 -17.07
CA ARG A 169 2.78 19.53 -16.68
C ARG A 169 3.62 18.38 -16.15
N PHE A 170 3.18 17.81 -15.03
CA PHE A 170 3.73 16.58 -14.45
C PHE A 170 2.60 15.58 -14.29
N SER A 171 2.69 14.45 -15.00
CA SER A 171 1.67 13.39 -14.98
C SER A 171 2.29 12.09 -14.46
N PRO A 172 2.23 11.83 -13.14
CA PRO A 172 2.75 10.61 -12.55
C PRO A 172 1.72 9.47 -12.61
N HIS A 173 2.18 8.23 -12.77
CA HIS A 173 1.36 7.02 -12.65
C HIS A 173 1.88 6.07 -11.56
N GLY A 174 0.96 5.58 -10.72
CA GLY A 174 1.30 4.71 -9.60
C GLY A 174 2.06 5.43 -8.49
N PHE A 175 1.72 6.70 -8.25
CA PHE A 175 2.40 7.58 -7.31
C PHE A 175 2.24 7.09 -5.86
N LEU A 176 3.38 6.88 -5.19
CA LEU A 176 3.46 6.52 -3.78
C LEU A 176 4.51 7.39 -3.10
N LEU A 177 4.12 8.06 -2.01
CA LEU A 177 5.09 8.68 -1.11
C LEU A 177 5.80 7.56 -0.33
N ALA A 178 7.09 7.36 -0.60
CA ALA A 178 7.86 6.29 0.05
C ALA A 178 8.39 6.70 1.42
N GLY A 179 8.56 8.00 1.67
CA GLY A 179 8.97 8.56 2.96
C GLY A 179 10.05 9.64 2.84
N VAL A 180 10.79 9.85 3.92
CA VAL A 180 11.91 10.78 3.98
C VAL A 180 13.18 9.99 4.28
N THR A 181 14.27 10.29 3.55
CA THR A 181 15.58 9.68 3.74
C THR A 181 16.68 10.72 3.66
N THR A 182 17.93 10.28 3.82
CA THR A 182 19.11 11.15 3.75
C THR A 182 20.03 10.63 2.66
N VAL A 183 20.44 11.51 1.74
CA VAL A 183 21.34 11.20 0.63
C VAL A 183 22.70 11.86 0.90
N PRO A 184 23.82 11.16 0.71
CA PRO A 184 25.14 11.76 0.84
C PRO A 184 25.41 12.73 -0.32
N THR A 185 25.83 13.96 -0.01
CA THR A 185 26.35 14.94 -0.98
C THR A 185 27.77 15.36 -0.59
N ALA A 186 28.47 16.04 -1.51
CA ALA A 186 29.80 16.59 -1.23
C ALA A 186 29.82 17.63 -0.08
N HIS A 187 28.69 18.31 0.17
CA HIS A 187 28.55 19.30 1.27
C HIS A 187 27.99 18.69 2.57
N GLY A 188 27.79 17.36 2.60
CA GLY A 188 27.23 16.65 3.74
C GLY A 188 25.90 15.97 3.43
N PRO A 189 25.31 15.29 4.42
CA PRO A 189 24.04 14.59 4.25
C PRO A 189 22.89 15.56 3.98
N LEU A 190 22.17 15.36 2.88
CA LEU A 190 20.96 16.12 2.53
C LEU A 190 19.71 15.30 2.83
N LYS A 191 18.79 15.88 3.60
CA LYS A 191 17.49 15.28 3.90
C LYS A 191 16.57 15.48 2.70
N VAL A 192 15.98 14.40 2.19
CA VAL A 192 15.17 14.39 0.97
C VAL A 192 13.92 13.55 1.13
N MET A 193 12.86 13.94 0.43
CA MET A 193 11.62 13.22 0.28
C MET A 193 11.75 12.25 -0.90
N VAL A 194 11.27 11.02 -0.70
CA VAL A 194 11.33 9.97 -1.71
C VAL A 194 9.95 9.75 -2.31
N LEU A 195 9.84 10.04 -3.60
CA LEU A 195 8.63 9.79 -4.39
C LEU A 195 8.89 8.60 -5.31
N ARG A 196 7.99 7.63 -5.30
CA ARG A 196 8.11 6.44 -6.12
C ARG A 196 6.91 6.29 -7.03
N MET A 197 7.18 5.90 -8.28
CA MET A 197 6.15 5.77 -9.31
C MET A 197 6.56 4.76 -10.37
N THR A 198 5.60 4.35 -11.18
CA THR A 198 5.79 3.38 -12.28
C THR A 198 6.13 4.06 -13.61
N SER A 199 5.63 5.27 -13.80
CA SER A 199 6.01 6.15 -14.90
C SER A 199 5.71 7.60 -14.55
N ALA A 200 6.36 8.52 -15.25
CA ALA A 200 6.06 9.94 -15.20
C ALA A 200 6.31 10.58 -16.56
N SER A 201 5.38 11.41 -17.02
CA SER A 201 5.54 12.25 -18.20
C SER A 201 5.61 13.73 -17.77
N LEU A 202 6.62 14.43 -18.29
CA LEU A 202 6.89 15.84 -18.05
C LEU A 202 6.81 16.59 -19.38
N THR A 203 6.15 17.75 -19.39
CA THR A 203 6.03 18.63 -20.55
C THR A 203 6.77 19.94 -20.29
N ASP A 204 7.52 20.42 -21.30
CA ASP A 204 8.38 21.61 -21.18
C ASP A 204 9.38 21.49 -20.03
N TYR A 205 10.11 20.38 -20.02
CA TYR A 205 11.10 20.09 -18.99
C TYR A 205 12.28 21.05 -19.10
N ARG A 206 12.61 21.71 -17.99
CA ARG A 206 13.86 22.45 -17.83
C ARG A 206 14.52 22.09 -16.53
N LEU A 207 15.79 21.71 -16.61
CA LEU A 207 16.69 21.53 -15.50
C LEU A 207 17.72 22.64 -15.53
N ASN A 208 17.93 23.26 -14.39
CA ASN A 208 18.99 24.22 -14.19
C ASN A 208 19.86 23.76 -13.02
N THR A 209 21.17 23.73 -13.23
CA THR A 209 22.13 23.31 -12.21
C THR A 209 23.32 24.25 -12.19
N ARG A 210 23.95 24.32 -11.02
CA ARG A 210 25.12 25.16 -10.82
C ARG A 210 26.27 24.27 -10.41
N ASP A 211 27.32 24.26 -11.21
CA ASP A 211 28.56 23.55 -10.92
C ASP A 211 29.66 24.58 -10.66
N GLY A 212 29.78 25.00 -9.40
CA GLY A 212 30.67 26.09 -9.01
C GLY A 212 30.23 27.45 -9.55
N HIS A 213 30.97 27.98 -10.53
CA HIS A 213 30.72 29.31 -11.12
C HIS A 213 29.81 29.27 -12.35
N ASP A 214 29.76 28.14 -13.05
CA ASP A 214 29.06 28.00 -14.33
C ASP A 214 27.62 27.52 -14.11
N GLU A 215 26.69 28.06 -14.90
CA GLU A 215 25.28 27.68 -14.88
C GLU A 215 24.98 26.80 -16.11
N LEU A 216 24.55 25.57 -15.85
CA LEU A 216 24.24 24.58 -16.86
C LEU A 216 22.72 24.38 -16.91
N ALA A 217 22.16 24.57 -18.10
CA ALA A 217 20.74 24.38 -18.36
C ALA A 217 20.53 23.22 -19.33
N LEU A 218 19.54 22.39 -19.04
CA LEU A 218 19.09 21.30 -19.89
C LEU A 218 17.59 21.44 -20.11
N GLY A 219 17.17 21.54 -21.37
CA GLY A 219 15.78 21.69 -21.76
C GLY A 219 15.32 20.51 -22.62
N ALA A 220 14.05 20.13 -22.52
CA ALA A 220 13.42 19.14 -23.40
C ALA A 220 11.93 19.49 -23.57
N SER A 221 11.36 19.25 -24.76
CA SER A 221 9.93 19.47 -24.99
C SER A 221 9.07 18.46 -24.23
N SER A 222 9.56 17.22 -24.10
CA SER A 222 9.00 16.24 -23.18
C SER A 222 10.08 15.36 -22.58
N LEU A 223 9.83 14.88 -21.36
CA LEU A 223 10.67 13.91 -20.68
C LEU A 223 9.78 12.80 -20.11
N ASP A 224 9.96 11.59 -20.61
CA ASP A 224 9.18 10.42 -20.22
C ASP A 224 10.08 9.44 -19.46
N LEU A 225 9.68 9.13 -18.23
CA LEU A 225 10.35 8.24 -17.29
C LEU A 225 9.53 6.96 -17.15
N SER A 226 10.16 5.79 -17.26
CA SER A 226 9.45 4.50 -17.18
C SER A 226 10.18 3.46 -16.33
N GLY A 227 9.41 2.55 -15.74
CA GLY A 227 9.90 1.44 -14.91
C GLY A 227 9.94 1.80 -13.43
N LYS A 228 11.06 1.53 -12.75
CA LYS A 228 11.25 1.87 -11.33
C LYS A 228 11.68 3.32 -11.14
N VAL A 229 10.74 4.24 -11.33
CA VAL A 229 11.01 5.68 -11.19
C VAL A 229 11.03 6.06 -9.70
N THR A 230 12.17 6.55 -9.23
CA THR A 230 12.34 7.09 -7.87
C THR A 230 12.94 8.48 -7.95
N LEU A 231 12.26 9.46 -7.38
CA LEU A 231 12.69 10.85 -7.30
C LEU A 231 13.05 11.18 -5.85
N TYR A 232 14.25 11.71 -5.64
CA TYR A 232 14.73 12.19 -4.35
C TYR A 232 14.74 13.72 -4.38
N LEU A 233 13.81 14.33 -3.67
CA LEU A 233 13.54 15.77 -3.76
C LEU A 233 13.75 16.45 -2.41
N SER A 234 14.44 17.59 -2.37
CA SER A 234 14.47 18.45 -1.17
C SER A 234 13.21 19.31 -1.08
N LYS A 235 12.65 19.69 -2.23
CA LYS A 235 11.45 20.53 -2.30
C LYS A 235 10.63 20.17 -3.53
N PHE A 236 9.31 20.16 -3.39
CA PHE A 236 8.40 19.89 -4.50
C PHE A 236 7.18 20.79 -4.40
N SER A 237 6.91 21.58 -5.43
CA SER A 237 5.81 22.55 -5.48
C SER A 237 5.07 22.46 -6.81
N GLY A 238 3.77 22.72 -6.78
CA GLY A 238 2.94 22.85 -7.98
C GLY A 238 1.45 22.80 -7.66
N CYS A 239 0.61 22.86 -8.69
CA CYS A 239 -0.84 22.94 -8.53
C CYS A 239 -1.52 21.64 -8.98
N LEU A 240 -2.22 20.99 -8.06
CA LEU A 240 -3.01 19.78 -8.31
C LEU A 240 -4.21 20.14 -9.19
N GLU A 241 -4.30 19.53 -10.38
CA GLU A 241 -5.34 19.81 -11.39
C GLU A 241 -5.45 21.30 -11.78
N GLY A 242 -4.42 22.10 -11.49
CA GLY A 242 -4.44 23.56 -11.67
C GLY A 242 -5.33 24.32 -10.67
N LEU A 243 -5.87 23.65 -9.65
CA LEU A 243 -6.80 24.24 -8.68
C LEU A 243 -6.15 24.50 -7.32
N ILE A 244 -5.42 23.53 -6.78
CA ILE A 244 -4.88 23.59 -5.42
C ILE A 244 -3.36 23.55 -5.47
N CYS A 245 -2.72 24.70 -5.20
CA CYS A 245 -1.27 24.80 -5.18
C CYS A 245 -0.71 24.39 -3.81
N VAL A 246 0.21 23.45 -3.84
CA VAL A 246 0.78 22.79 -2.67
C VAL A 246 2.29 22.79 -2.76
N THR A 247 2.95 22.90 -1.60
CA THR A 247 4.41 22.81 -1.49
C THR A 247 4.76 21.80 -0.42
N PHE A 248 5.64 20.88 -0.76
CA PHE A 248 6.08 19.77 0.07
C PHE A 248 7.60 19.82 0.25
N ASP A 249 8.03 19.56 1.48
CA ASP A 249 9.42 19.50 1.92
C ASP A 249 9.54 18.38 2.97
N PRO A 250 10.71 17.76 3.15
CA PRO A 250 10.94 16.72 4.16
C PRO A 250 10.54 17.07 5.60
N ASN A 251 10.40 18.35 5.94
CA ASN A 251 10.03 18.81 7.28
C ASN A 251 8.53 19.14 7.39
N THR A 252 7.92 19.64 6.32
CA THR A 252 6.46 19.81 6.20
C THR A 252 5.89 18.61 5.46
N LEU A 253 5.80 17.48 6.18
CA LEU A 253 5.12 16.28 5.70
C LEU A 253 3.67 16.62 5.31
N PRO A 254 3.14 16.09 4.19
CA PRO A 254 1.75 16.29 3.83
C PRO A 254 0.81 15.75 4.91
N VAL A 255 0.05 16.65 5.54
CA VAL A 255 -1.13 16.32 6.33
C VAL A 255 -2.19 15.72 5.38
N PRO A 256 -3.04 14.80 5.85
CA PRO A 256 -2.94 13.34 5.66
C PRO A 256 -2.89 12.85 4.19
N PRO A 257 -2.38 11.61 3.93
CA PRO A 257 -2.16 11.08 2.58
C PRO A 257 -3.45 10.48 2.01
N ILE A 258 -4.30 11.29 1.39
CA ILE A 258 -5.31 10.79 0.45
C ILE A 258 -4.84 11.25 -0.92
N VAL A 259 -3.99 10.44 -1.57
CA VAL A 259 -3.59 10.67 -2.96
C VAL A 259 -4.76 10.20 -3.83
N PRO A 260 -5.47 11.10 -4.54
CA PRO A 260 -6.47 10.67 -5.50
C PRO A 260 -5.77 9.91 -6.62
N PRO A 261 -6.33 8.79 -7.13
CA PRO A 261 -5.78 8.16 -8.31
C PRO A 261 -5.91 9.13 -9.50
N PHE A 262 -4.79 9.44 -10.14
CA PHE A 262 -4.66 10.22 -11.39
C PHE A 262 -4.77 11.75 -11.30
N VAL A 263 -3.98 12.39 -10.44
CA VAL A 263 -3.83 13.85 -10.46
C VAL A 263 -2.61 14.23 -11.29
N PHE A 264 -2.79 14.99 -12.37
CA PHE A 264 -1.67 15.72 -12.99
C PHE A 264 -1.45 17.02 -12.22
N MET A 265 -0.20 17.44 -12.11
CA MET A 265 0.15 18.74 -11.57
C MET A 265 0.56 19.68 -12.68
N THR A 266 0.22 20.95 -12.51
CA THR A 266 0.68 22.05 -13.36
C THR A 266 1.66 22.93 -12.61
N ASP A 267 2.48 23.67 -13.36
CA ASP A 267 3.44 24.65 -12.83
C ASP A 267 4.35 24.07 -11.75
N VAL A 268 4.93 22.93 -12.08
CA VAL A 268 5.72 22.16 -11.12
C VAL A 268 7.14 22.67 -11.07
N THR A 269 7.60 22.94 -9.85
CA THR A 269 9.00 23.25 -9.53
C THR A 269 9.50 22.28 -8.47
N ALA A 270 10.62 21.62 -8.75
CA ALA A 270 11.20 20.61 -7.89
C ALA A 270 12.71 20.82 -7.73
N GLU A 271 13.21 20.74 -6.50
CA GLU A 271 14.65 20.65 -6.23
C GLU A 271 15.01 19.17 -6.11
N GLN A 272 15.74 18.67 -7.11
CA GLN A 272 15.94 17.26 -7.32
C GLN A 272 17.38 16.86 -6.97
N ALA A 273 17.56 16.16 -5.87
CA ALA A 273 18.88 15.68 -5.45
C ALA A 273 19.34 14.47 -6.27
N LEU A 274 18.43 13.56 -6.61
CA LEU A 274 18.73 12.36 -7.38
C LEU A 274 17.46 11.85 -8.08
N VAL A 275 17.63 11.22 -9.26
CA VAL A 275 16.57 10.47 -9.92
C VAL A 275 17.14 9.17 -10.50
N THR A 276 16.37 8.10 -10.30
CA THR A 276 16.66 6.78 -10.83
C THR A 276 15.44 6.27 -11.59
N SER A 277 15.66 5.64 -12.74
CA SER A 277 14.62 4.99 -13.54
C SER A 277 15.25 3.92 -14.43
N ASP A 278 14.43 3.04 -15.00
CA ASP A 278 14.92 2.00 -15.92
C ASP A 278 15.11 2.56 -17.35
N SER A 279 14.31 3.56 -17.73
CA SER A 279 14.40 4.23 -19.02
C SER A 279 14.01 5.71 -18.92
N ILE A 280 14.77 6.56 -19.62
CA ILE A 280 14.54 7.99 -19.76
C ILE A 280 14.50 8.31 -21.26
N VAL A 281 13.39 8.89 -21.73
CA VAL A 281 13.25 9.36 -23.11
C VAL A 281 13.04 10.87 -23.07
N ALA A 282 13.99 11.62 -23.66
CA ALA A 282 13.92 13.07 -23.76
C ALA A 282 13.73 13.48 -25.22
N ASN A 283 12.63 14.18 -25.51
CA ASN A 283 12.36 14.72 -26.85
C ASN A 283 12.76 16.19 -26.92
N GLY A 284 13.38 16.60 -28.03
CA GLY A 284 13.79 17.98 -28.24
C GLY A 284 14.84 18.47 -27.24
N LEU A 285 15.81 17.60 -26.88
CA LEU A 285 16.83 17.90 -25.90
C LEU A 285 17.73 19.07 -26.36
N THR A 286 17.88 20.08 -25.50
CA THR A 286 18.77 21.23 -25.67
C THR A 286 19.66 21.38 -24.46
N LEU A 287 20.93 21.73 -24.67
CA LEU A 287 21.91 22.00 -23.63
C LEU A 287 22.37 23.46 -23.76
N GLY A 288 22.40 24.18 -22.64
CA GLY A 288 22.92 25.53 -22.53
C GLY A 288 23.93 25.62 -21.40
N ALA A 289 24.95 26.44 -21.59
CA ALA A 289 25.94 26.78 -20.57
C ALA A 289 26.16 28.30 -20.63
N SER A 290 26.23 28.94 -19.48
CA SER A 290 26.49 30.39 -19.34
C SER A 290 27.48 30.70 -18.24
#